data_AF-A0AAV3ZC12-F1
#
_entry.id   AF-A0AAV3ZC12-F1
#
_cell.length_a   1.000
_cell.length_b   1.000
_cell.length_c   1.000
_cell.angle_alpha   90.00
_cell.angle_beta   90.00
_cell.angle_gamma   90.00
#
_symmetry.space_group_name_H-M   'P 1'
#
loop_
_entity.id
_entity.type
_entity.pdbx_description
1 polymer ?
#
loop_
_entity_poly.entity_id
_entity_poly.type
_entity_poly.pdbx_seq_one_letter_code
_entity_poly.pdbx_strand_id
1 'polypeptide(L)'
;MRSVVYSIVILSVLSTYPSVDAVSKRINETRGCVEDGAFHPVGYVFKRSPCMTCTCKPTGKFLCYSIMCGRPRCMDFKKNSSTCCSTCPNGENCRGPDGVAVSVGSYTFSKAGVCSCPVDWAGWSAHCWCPVWPLSAILEC
;
A
#
# COMPACT_ATOMS: atom_id res chain seq x y z
N MET A 1 68.12 12.60 22.32
CA MET A 1 67.36 11.38 21.96
C MET A 1 66.18 11.12 22.93
N ARG A 2 65.38 12.15 23.30
CA ARG A 2 64.19 11.99 24.17
C ARG A 2 62.92 12.58 23.53
N SER A 3 63.04 13.61 22.69
CA SER A 3 61.89 14.23 22.01
C SER A 3 61.28 13.40 20.88
N VAL A 4 62.05 12.54 20.21
CA VAL A 4 61.53 11.70 19.11
C VAL A 4 60.62 10.58 19.64
N VAL A 5 60.88 10.11 20.87
CA VAL A 5 60.08 9.05 21.51
C VAL A 5 58.69 9.56 21.90
N TYR A 6 58.57 10.80 22.36
CA TYR A 6 57.29 11.39 22.78
C TYR A 6 56.30 11.56 21.62
N SER A 7 56.77 11.99 20.44
CA SER A 7 55.91 12.19 19.28
C SER A 7 55.36 10.89 18.70
N ILE A 8 56.09 9.78 18.81
CA ILE A 8 55.65 8.45 18.33
C ILE A 8 54.56 7.89 19.24
N VAL A 9 54.63 8.13 20.55
CA VAL A 9 53.63 7.65 21.52
C VAL A 9 52.27 8.36 21.33
N ILE A 10 52.26 9.64 20.94
CA ILE A 10 51.00 10.38 20.77
C ILE A 10 50.27 9.93 19.48
N LEU A 11 51.00 9.60 18.41
CA LEU A 11 50.44 9.11 17.15
C LEU A 11 49.87 7.68 17.24
N SER A 12 50.38 6.84 18.14
CA SER A 12 49.86 5.47 18.32
C SER A 12 48.58 5.41 19.17
N VAL A 13 48.33 6.39 20.04
CA VAL A 13 47.12 6.43 20.89
C VAL A 13 45.87 6.83 20.09
N LEU A 14 46.00 7.69 19.06
CA LEU A 14 44.88 8.10 18.20
C LEU A 14 44.38 6.99 17.26
N SER A 15 45.13 5.90 17.07
CA SER A 15 44.73 4.80 16.18
C SER A 15 43.82 3.75 16.84
N THR A 16 43.51 3.88 18.14
CA THR A 16 42.70 2.89 18.86
C THR A 16 41.23 3.27 19.01
N TYR A 17 40.83 4.47 18.56
CA TYR A 17 39.43 4.84 18.57
C TYR A 17 38.69 4.07 17.47
N PRO A 18 37.68 3.24 17.82
CA PRO A 18 36.85 2.61 16.81
C PRO A 18 36.21 3.70 15.95
N SER A 19 36.16 3.48 14.63
CA SER A 19 35.49 4.42 13.72
C SER A 19 34.07 4.67 14.21
N VAL A 20 33.61 5.90 14.09
CA VAL A 20 32.27 6.33 14.56
C VAL A 20 31.17 5.44 13.94
N ASP A 21 31.40 4.97 12.71
CA ASP A 21 30.56 3.99 12.02
C ASP A 21 30.55 2.61 12.68
N ALA A 22 31.70 2.11 13.15
CA ALA A 22 31.80 0.83 13.85
C ALA A 22 31.15 0.87 15.23
N VAL A 23 31.23 2.02 15.93
CA VAL A 23 30.52 2.24 17.21
C VAL A 23 29.02 2.33 16.96
N SER A 24 28.59 3.12 15.98
CA SER A 24 27.18 3.25 15.58
C SER A 24 26.55 1.90 15.21
N LYS A 25 27.28 1.09 14.45
CA LYS A 25 26.87 -0.27 14.08
C LYS A 25 26.68 -1.18 15.31
N ARG A 26 27.63 -1.18 16.25
CA ARG A 26 27.51 -2.00 17.49
C ARG A 26 26.39 -1.53 18.41
N ILE A 27 26.13 -0.24 18.50
CA ILE A 27 25.02 0.32 19.30
C ILE A 27 23.66 -0.07 18.67
N ASN A 28 23.56 -0.12 17.34
CA ASN A 28 22.39 -0.64 16.65
C ASN A 28 22.25 -2.17 16.74
N GLU A 29 23.33 -2.91 16.98
CA GLU A 29 23.28 -4.36 17.29
C GLU A 29 22.87 -4.63 18.75
N THR A 30 23.16 -3.73 19.68
CA THR A 30 22.76 -3.87 21.10
C THR A 30 21.40 -3.27 21.42
N ARG A 31 20.87 -2.41 20.55
CA ARG A 31 19.48 -1.92 20.61
C ARG A 31 18.64 -2.74 19.65
N GLY A 32 17.42 -3.05 20.04
CA GLY A 32 16.51 -3.84 19.24
C GLY A 32 15.14 -3.91 19.89
N CYS A 33 14.23 -4.61 19.24
CA CYS A 33 12.88 -4.79 19.70
C CYS A 33 12.69 -6.24 20.14
N VAL A 34 11.87 -6.46 21.15
CA VAL A 34 11.50 -7.80 21.59
C VAL A 34 10.01 -8.00 21.30
N GLU A 35 9.68 -9.05 20.57
CA GLU A 35 8.31 -9.50 20.30
C GLU A 35 8.25 -11.01 20.52
N ASP A 36 7.26 -11.47 21.29
CA ASP A 36 7.07 -12.89 21.65
C ASP A 36 8.33 -13.59 22.19
N GLY A 37 9.18 -12.84 22.91
CA GLY A 37 10.43 -13.32 23.48
C GLY A 37 11.61 -13.39 22.50
N ALA A 38 11.41 -13.08 21.23
CA ALA A 38 12.47 -13.03 20.22
C ALA A 38 13.06 -11.62 20.09
N PHE A 39 14.39 -11.54 19.95
CA PHE A 39 15.09 -10.28 19.70
C PHE A 39 15.16 -9.98 18.20
N HIS A 40 14.80 -8.75 17.84
CA HIS A 40 14.84 -8.22 16.48
C HIS A 40 15.76 -6.99 16.41
N PRO A 41 16.74 -6.95 15.49
CA PRO A 41 17.64 -5.82 15.37
C PRO A 41 16.90 -4.55 14.91
N VAL A 42 17.47 -3.39 15.21
CA VAL A 42 16.97 -2.10 14.68
C VAL A 42 16.93 -2.16 13.15
N GLY A 43 15.83 -1.68 12.57
CA GLY A 43 15.58 -1.75 11.13
C GLY A 43 14.94 -3.05 10.66
N TYR A 44 14.73 -4.04 11.54
CA TYR A 44 13.93 -5.23 11.20
C TYR A 44 12.52 -4.81 10.77
N VAL A 45 12.06 -5.34 9.62
CA VAL A 45 10.73 -5.06 9.05
C VAL A 45 9.98 -6.37 8.87
N PHE A 46 8.71 -6.39 9.28
CA PHE A 46 7.83 -7.52 9.04
C PHE A 46 6.39 -7.05 8.75
N LYS A 47 5.60 -7.94 8.14
CA LYS A 47 4.16 -7.74 7.96
C LYS A 47 3.40 -8.50 9.03
N ARG A 48 2.73 -7.78 9.92
CA ARG A 48 1.84 -8.39 10.92
C ARG A 48 0.52 -8.84 10.29
N SER A 49 0.08 -8.13 9.26
CA SER A 49 -1.08 -8.48 8.44
C SER A 49 -0.86 -7.94 7.01
N PRO A 50 -1.70 -8.30 6.03
CA PRO A 50 -1.60 -7.73 4.68
C PRO A 50 -1.63 -6.20 4.67
N CYS A 51 -2.30 -5.58 5.64
CA CYS A 51 -2.47 -4.13 5.78
C CYS A 51 -1.53 -3.47 6.78
N MET A 52 -0.71 -4.21 7.52
CA MET A 52 0.11 -3.65 8.60
C MET A 52 1.56 -4.09 8.47
N THR A 53 2.45 -3.10 8.28
CA THR A 53 3.89 -3.30 8.25
C THR A 53 4.51 -2.63 9.46
N CYS A 54 5.33 -3.36 10.19
CA CYS A 54 5.99 -2.89 11.40
C CYS A 54 7.50 -2.83 11.19
N THR A 55 8.15 -1.83 11.77
CA THR A 55 9.60 -1.65 11.73
C THR A 55 10.14 -1.43 13.13
N CYS A 56 11.19 -2.16 13.50
CA CYS A 56 11.89 -1.94 14.76
C CYS A 56 12.67 -0.62 14.71
N LYS A 57 12.39 0.28 15.66
CA LYS A 57 13.07 1.58 15.77
C LYS A 57 14.17 1.55 16.84
N PRO A 58 15.14 2.48 16.79
CA PRO A 58 16.19 2.61 17.81
C PRO A 58 15.68 2.82 19.24
N THR A 59 14.40 3.20 19.40
CA THR A 59 13.70 3.35 20.68
C THR A 59 13.40 2.00 21.36
N GLY A 60 13.67 0.87 20.69
CA GLY A 60 13.33 -0.47 21.17
C GLY A 60 11.85 -0.83 21.02
N LYS A 61 11.09 -0.04 20.26
CA LYS A 61 9.68 -0.28 19.97
C LYS A 61 9.45 -0.49 18.47
N PHE A 62 8.46 -1.34 18.16
CA PHE A 62 7.95 -1.44 16.80
C PHE A 62 7.07 -0.24 16.47
N LEU A 63 7.38 0.42 15.34
CA LEU A 63 6.50 1.41 14.73
C LEU A 63 5.77 0.73 13.58
N CYS A 64 4.44 0.65 13.68
CA CYS A 64 3.59 -0.01 12.69
C CYS A 64 2.80 1.01 11.87
N TYR A 65 2.82 0.83 10.55
CA TYR A 65 2.03 1.60 9.60
C TYR A 65 0.89 0.73 9.09
N SER A 66 -0.32 1.27 9.14
CA SER A 66 -1.51 0.62 8.61
C SER A 66 -1.91 1.26 7.29
N ILE A 67 -2.18 0.44 6.29
CA ILE A 67 -2.71 0.86 5.00
C ILE A 67 -4.23 0.94 5.11
N MET A 68 -4.77 2.14 4.88
CA MET A 68 -6.21 2.36 4.74
C MET A 68 -6.57 2.30 3.26
N CYS A 69 -7.51 1.44 2.90
CA CYS A 69 -7.97 1.28 1.52
C CYS A 69 -9.08 2.28 1.21
N GLY A 70 -8.99 2.93 0.06
CA GLY A 70 -10.12 3.66 -0.50
C GLY A 70 -11.26 2.73 -0.90
N ARG A 71 -12.45 3.30 -1.09
CA ARG A 71 -13.57 2.57 -1.69
C ARG A 71 -13.18 2.15 -3.13
N PRO A 72 -13.31 0.87 -3.51
CA PRO A 72 -13.09 0.46 -4.88
C PRO A 72 -14.01 1.18 -5.86
N ARG A 73 -13.47 1.56 -7.03
CA ARG A 73 -14.20 2.24 -8.10
C ARG A 73 -14.83 1.25 -9.09
N CYS A 74 -15.39 0.17 -8.57
CA CYS A 74 -16.08 -0.87 -9.33
C CYS A 74 -17.11 -1.56 -8.44
N MET A 75 -18.09 -2.21 -9.05
CA MET A 75 -19.19 -2.90 -8.36
C MET A 75 -18.93 -4.40 -8.18
N ASP A 76 -17.86 -4.92 -8.78
CA ASP A 76 -17.42 -6.31 -8.75
C ASP A 76 -16.07 -6.48 -8.02
N PHE A 77 -15.78 -5.59 -7.07
CA PHE A 77 -14.54 -5.64 -6.30
C PHE A 77 -14.41 -6.97 -5.54
N LYS A 78 -13.19 -7.49 -5.48
CA LYS A 78 -12.89 -8.73 -4.75
C LYS A 78 -11.85 -8.47 -3.67
N LYS A 79 -12.13 -8.97 -2.47
CA LYS A 79 -11.19 -8.99 -1.35
C LYS A 79 -10.43 -10.32 -1.35
N ASN A 80 -9.11 -10.25 -1.43
CA ASN A 80 -8.23 -11.41 -1.23
C ASN A 80 -7.61 -11.33 0.17
N SER A 81 -7.56 -12.43 0.91
CA SER A 81 -6.94 -12.50 2.24
C SER A 81 -5.45 -12.18 2.23
N SER A 82 -4.77 -12.36 1.10
CA SER A 82 -3.34 -12.09 0.93
C SER A 82 -3.03 -10.64 0.57
N THR A 83 -4.03 -9.82 0.20
CA THR A 83 -3.85 -8.42 -0.18
C THR A 83 -4.51 -7.48 0.83
N CYS A 84 -3.90 -6.31 1.05
CA CYS A 84 -4.52 -5.34 1.95
C CYS A 84 -5.85 -4.81 1.39
N CYS A 85 -5.88 -4.41 0.12
CA CYS A 85 -7.06 -3.77 -0.46
C CYS A 85 -7.79 -4.70 -1.42
N SER A 86 -9.09 -4.45 -1.55
CA SER A 86 -9.91 -5.07 -2.60
C SER A 86 -9.46 -4.55 -3.97
N THR A 87 -9.56 -5.41 -4.97
CA THR A 87 -9.19 -5.09 -6.35
C THR A 87 -10.40 -5.15 -7.27
N CYS A 88 -10.35 -4.39 -8.36
CA CYS A 88 -11.36 -4.40 -9.42
C CYS A 88 -10.87 -5.32 -10.56
N PRO A 89 -11.33 -6.58 -10.63
CA PRO A 89 -10.78 -7.56 -11.56
C PRO A 89 -11.01 -7.18 -13.03
N ASN A 90 -12.13 -6.51 -13.33
CA ASN A 90 -12.49 -6.06 -14.68
C ASN A 90 -12.25 -4.56 -14.89
N GLY A 91 -11.43 -3.94 -14.04
CA GLY A 91 -11.24 -2.48 -14.04
C GLY A 91 -12.44 -1.73 -13.44
N GLU A 92 -12.40 -0.41 -13.59
CA GLU A 92 -13.44 0.47 -13.05
C GLU A 92 -14.75 0.32 -13.83
N ASN A 93 -15.87 0.21 -13.11
CA ASN A 93 -17.19 0.01 -13.71
C ASN A 93 -18.33 0.55 -12.84
N CYS A 94 -19.48 0.69 -13.46
CA CYS A 94 -20.76 0.97 -12.85
C CYS A 94 -21.70 -0.23 -13.02
N ARG A 95 -22.73 -0.32 -12.17
CA ARG A 95 -23.77 -1.35 -12.28
C ARG A 95 -25.05 -0.78 -12.89
N GLY A 96 -25.49 -1.33 -14.01
CA GLY A 96 -26.79 -1.03 -14.60
C GLY A 96 -27.97 -1.56 -13.77
N PRO A 97 -29.20 -1.08 -14.01
CA PRO A 97 -30.41 -1.50 -13.29
C PRO A 97 -30.69 -3.00 -13.40
N ASP A 98 -30.39 -3.59 -14.55
CA ASP A 98 -30.51 -5.01 -14.84
C ASP A 98 -29.30 -5.83 -14.33
N GLY A 99 -28.35 -5.18 -13.66
CA GLY A 99 -27.15 -5.78 -13.10
C GLY A 99 -25.98 -5.88 -14.07
N VAL A 100 -26.09 -5.37 -15.31
CA VAL A 100 -24.98 -5.35 -16.26
C VAL A 100 -23.83 -4.49 -15.74
N ALA A 101 -22.58 -4.94 -15.93
CA ALA A 101 -21.41 -4.12 -15.64
C ALA A 101 -21.08 -3.24 -16.83
N VAL A 102 -21.02 -1.93 -16.63
CA VAL A 102 -20.67 -0.95 -17.66
C VAL A 102 -19.29 -0.39 -17.32
N SER A 103 -18.31 -0.65 -18.17
CA SER A 103 -16.95 -0.12 -17.99
C SER A 103 -16.96 1.40 -18.01
N VAL A 104 -16.08 2.01 -17.20
CA VAL A 104 -15.91 3.46 -17.20
C VAL A 104 -15.57 3.99 -18.60
N GLY A 105 -16.22 5.09 -18.98
CA GLY A 105 -16.05 5.75 -20.27
C GLY A 105 -16.72 5.04 -21.44
N SER A 106 -17.43 3.93 -21.21
CA SER A 106 -18.11 3.17 -22.26
C SER A 106 -19.64 3.31 -22.19
N TYR A 107 -20.27 2.83 -23.26
CA TYR A 107 -21.71 2.67 -23.36
C TYR A 107 -22.02 1.19 -23.59
N THR A 108 -23.13 0.68 -23.04
CA THR A 108 -23.57 -0.70 -23.21
C THR A 108 -25.08 -0.74 -23.40
N PHE A 109 -25.54 -1.60 -24.31
CA PHE A 109 -26.95 -1.89 -24.49
C PHE A 109 -27.38 -2.96 -23.46
N SER A 110 -28.45 -2.65 -22.75
CA SER A 110 -29.01 -3.44 -21.65
C SER A 110 -30.52 -3.56 -21.84
N LYS A 111 -31.20 -4.32 -20.97
CA LYS A 111 -32.68 -4.32 -20.99
C LYS A 111 -33.22 -2.93 -20.65
N ALA A 112 -32.56 -2.22 -19.73
CA ALA A 112 -32.89 -0.86 -19.33
C ALA A 112 -32.55 0.22 -20.37
N GLY A 113 -32.23 -0.16 -21.61
CA GLY A 113 -31.81 0.74 -22.68
C GLY A 113 -30.28 0.89 -22.76
N VAL A 114 -29.83 2.06 -23.19
CA VAL A 114 -28.41 2.39 -23.32
C VAL A 114 -27.91 2.92 -21.99
N CYS A 115 -26.90 2.26 -21.43
CA CYS A 115 -26.27 2.64 -20.17
C CYS A 115 -24.87 3.21 -20.40
N SER A 116 -24.48 4.21 -19.63
CA SER A 116 -23.12 4.75 -19.57
C SER A 116 -22.59 4.87 -18.14
N CYS A 117 -21.26 4.79 -18.02
CA CYS A 117 -20.54 4.94 -16.76
C CYS A 117 -19.49 6.06 -16.89
N PRO A 118 -19.79 7.30 -16.46
CA PRO A 118 -18.80 8.37 -16.40
C PRO A 118 -17.66 8.04 -15.42
N VAL A 119 -16.47 8.58 -15.66
CA VAL A 119 -15.27 8.37 -14.83
C VAL A 119 -15.51 8.72 -13.36
N ASP A 120 -16.26 9.80 -13.11
CA ASP A 120 -16.53 10.29 -11.76
C ASP A 120 -17.48 9.39 -10.95
N TRP A 121 -18.17 8.45 -11.61
CA TRP A 121 -19.20 7.59 -10.99
C TRP A 121 -18.80 6.12 -10.93
N ALA A 122 -17.55 5.82 -11.22
CA ALA A 122 -16.99 4.50 -11.07
C ALA A 122 -17.23 3.93 -9.65
N GLY A 123 -17.82 2.73 -9.55
CA GLY A 123 -18.24 2.12 -8.28
C GLY A 123 -19.64 2.50 -7.78
N TRP A 124 -20.47 3.07 -8.67
CA TRP A 124 -21.88 3.41 -8.44
C TRP A 124 -22.80 2.82 -9.53
N SER A 125 -24.05 3.29 -9.58
CA SER A 125 -25.02 2.89 -10.60
C SER A 125 -24.73 3.58 -11.93
N ALA A 126 -24.89 2.85 -13.04
CA ALA A 126 -24.78 3.41 -14.37
C ALA A 126 -25.99 4.32 -14.68
N HIS A 127 -25.79 5.32 -15.53
CA HIS A 127 -26.90 6.10 -16.07
C HIS A 127 -27.44 5.41 -17.31
N CYS A 128 -28.72 5.05 -17.28
CA CYS A 128 -29.37 4.36 -18.39
C CYS A 128 -30.54 5.18 -18.90
N TRP A 129 -30.69 5.22 -20.22
CA TRP A 129 -31.82 5.84 -20.89
C TRP A 129 -32.27 4.98 -22.07
N CYS A 130 -33.56 5.03 -22.35
CA CYS A 130 -34.13 4.38 -23.52
C CYS A 130 -33.96 5.33 -24.72
N PRO A 131 -33.16 4.98 -25.74
CA PRO A 131 -33.10 5.78 -26.95
C PRO A 131 -34.45 5.67 -27.69
N VAL A 132 -35.21 6.76 -27.71
CA VAL A 132 -36.50 6.88 -28.41
C VAL A 132 -36.28 7.07 -29.91
N TRP A 133 -35.79 6.07 -30.64
CA TRP A 133 -35.64 6.12 -32.11
C TRP A 133 -35.87 4.76 -32.79
N PRO A 134 -36.79 4.63 -33.79
CA PRO A 134 -37.93 5.48 -34.16
C PRO A 134 -39.26 5.00 -33.54
N LEU A 135 -40.25 5.90 -33.57
CA LEU A 135 -41.59 5.91 -32.93
C LEU A 135 -42.56 4.73 -33.24
N SER A 136 -42.10 3.61 -33.82
CA SER A 136 -42.97 2.49 -34.20
C SER A 136 -42.85 1.25 -33.32
N ALA A 137 -42.00 1.27 -32.30
CA ALA A 137 -41.89 0.15 -31.36
C ALA A 137 -42.12 0.64 -29.93
N ILE A 138 -43.21 0.17 -29.31
CA ILE A 138 -43.28 0.03 -27.87
C ILE A 138 -42.22 -1.03 -27.54
N LEU A 139 -41.00 -0.60 -27.24
CA LEU A 139 -40.00 -1.47 -26.65
C LEU A 139 -39.96 -1.11 -25.18
N GLU A 140 -40.53 -2.01 -24.37
CA GLU A 140 -40.27 -2.04 -22.93
C GLU A 140 -38.75 -2.01 -22.72
N CYS A 141 -38.31 -1.08 -21.89
CA CYS A 141 -37.05 -1.16 -21.18
C CYS A 141 -37.30 -1.95 -19.88
#